data_AF-A0A821IBA7-F1
#
_entry.id   AF-A0A821IBA7-F1
#
_cell.length_a   1.000
_cell.length_b   1.000
_cell.length_c   1.000
_cell.angle_alpha   90.00
_cell.angle_beta   90.00
_cell.angle_gamma   90.00
#
_symmetry.space_group_name_H-M   'P 1'
#
loop_
_entity.id
_entity.type
_entity.pdbx_description
1 polymer ?
#
loop_
_entity_poly.entity_id
_entity_poly.type
_entity_poly.pdbx_seq_one_letter_code
_entity_poly.pdbx_strand_id
1 'polypeptide(L)' 'MCHLPREHTTTFYLIKNLLTTIFNSSKPIYIWGERDELTTFVIYNLFSATQISLTNFQNLLDKFKEQWQQQHS' A
#
# COMPACT_ATOMS: atom_id res chain seq x y z
N MET A 1 -7.46 -18.01 2.81
CA MET A 1 -8.13 -17.22 3.86
C MET A 1 -7.12 -16.27 4.45
N CYS A 2 -7.32 -14.95 4.32
CA CYS A 2 -6.49 -13.97 5.01
C CYS A 2 -7.00 -13.89 6.46
N HIS A 3 -6.17 -14.25 7.44
CA HIS A 3 -6.54 -14.18 8.86
C HIS A 3 -6.31 -12.76 9.37
N LEU A 4 -7.19 -11.84 8.98
CA LEU A 4 -7.19 -10.50 9.55
C LEU A 4 -7.75 -10.53 10.99
N PRO A 5 -7.23 -9.71 11.91
CA PRO A 5 -7.83 -9.53 13.22
C PRO A 5 -9.29 -9.08 13.07
N ARG A 6 -10.17 -9.51 13.98
CA ARG A 6 -11.57 -9.10 13.96
C ARG A 6 -11.69 -7.60 14.09
N GLU A 7 -12.65 -7.02 13.38
CA GLU A 7 -13.08 -5.63 13.57
C GLU A 7 -13.38 -5.42 15.07
N HIS A 8 -12.93 -4.28 15.61
CA HIS A 8 -13.01 -3.91 17.04
C HIS A 8 -11.99 -4.55 17.99
N THR A 9 -11.04 -5.37 17.52
CA THR A 9 -9.91 -5.78 18.36
C THR A 9 -8.86 -4.67 18.45
N THR A 10 -8.12 -4.60 19.57
CA THR A 10 -6.98 -3.67 19.72
C THR A 10 -5.99 -3.81 18.57
N THR A 11 -5.66 -5.05 18.18
CA THR A 11 -4.76 -5.33 17.06
C THR A 11 -5.28 -4.76 15.75
N PHE A 12 -6.59 -4.91 15.46
CA PHE A 12 -7.19 -4.31 14.27
C PHE A 12 -7.04 -2.78 14.26
N TYR A 13 -7.33 -2.11 15.38
CA TYR A 13 -7.18 -0.65 15.48
C TYR A 13 -5.72 -0.20 15.33
N LEU A 14 -4.77 -0.93 15.91
CA LEU A 14 -3.35 -0.63 15.75
C LEU A 14 -2.91 -0.72 14.29
N ILE A 15 -3.31 -1.78 13.58
CA ILE A 15 -3.02 -1.94 12.14
C ILE A 15 -3.69 -0.82 11.33
N LYS A 16 -4.97 -0.54 11.58
CA LYS A 16 -5.71 0.52 10.90
C LYS A 16 -5.07 1.90 11.11
N ASN A 17 -4.66 2.22 12.33
CA ASN A 17 -4.00 3.48 12.65
C ASN A 17 -2.62 3.59 12.00
N LEU A 18 -1.86 2.50 11.98
CA LEU A 18 -0.57 2.44 11.28
C LEU A 18 -0.73 2.71 9.79
N LEU A 19 -1.64 2.00 9.12
CA LEU A 19 -1.92 2.18 7.70
C LEU A 19 -2.43 3.58 7.38
N THR A 20 -3.32 4.12 8.22
CA THR A 20 -3.79 5.50 8.10
C THR A 20 -2.63 6.51 8.22
N THR A 21 -1.71 6.29 9.16
CA THR A 21 -0.53 7.16 9.33
C THR A 21 0.39 7.10 8.11
N ILE A 22 0.60 5.90 7.56
CA ILE A 22 1.42 5.67 6.37
C ILE A 22 0.80 6.40 5.16
N PHE A 23 -0.48 6.15 4.87
CA PHE A 23 -1.17 6.72 3.70
C PHE A 23 -1.43 8.22 3.78
N ASN A 24 -1.58 8.79 4.98
CA ASN A 24 -1.72 10.23 5.15
C ASN A 24 -0.37 10.96 5.14
N SER A 25 0.76 10.25 5.05
CA SER A 25 2.07 10.89 4.97
C SER A 25 2.29 11.50 3.58
N SER A 26 3.03 12.60 3.52
CA SER A 26 3.49 13.19 2.25
C SER A 26 4.65 12.43 1.61
N LYS A 27 5.14 11.37 2.25
CA LYS A 27 6.29 10.59 1.77
C LYS A 27 5.85 9.65 0.65
N PRO A 28 6.69 9.44 -0.36
CA PRO A 28 6.41 8.43 -1.38
C PRO A 28 6.37 7.04 -0.74
N ILE A 29 5.37 6.25 -1.12
CA ILE A 29 5.25 4.85 -0.71
C ILE A 29 5.72 3.98 -1.86
N TYR A 30 6.78 3.23 -1.60
CA TYR A 30 7.37 2.33 -2.56
C TYR A 30 6.64 0.99 -2.53
N ILE A 31 6.16 0.54 -3.69
CA ILE A 31 5.44 -0.73 -3.84
C ILE A 31 6.13 -1.64 -4.85
N TRP A 32 5.99 -2.94 -4.62
CA TRP A 32 6.27 -3.99 -5.59
C TRP A 32 4.93 -4.58 -6.01
N GLY A 33 4.51 -4.35 -7.26
CA GLY A 33 3.20 -4.76 -7.77
C GLY A 33 2.31 -3.58 -8.16
N GLU A 34 1.06 -3.86 -8.50
CA GLU A 34 0.12 -2.85 -8.96
C GLU A 34 -0.66 -2.23 -7.81
N ARG A 35 -0.90 -0.91 -7.89
CA ARG A 35 -1.72 -0.18 -6.90
C ARG A 35 -3.10 -0.82 -6.72
N ASP A 36 -3.67 -1.31 -7.81
CA ASP A 36 -5.06 -1.78 -7.85
C ASP A 36 -5.24 -3.09 -7.04
N GLU A 37 -4.16 -3.81 -6.75
CA GLU A 37 -4.16 -4.98 -5.85
C GLU A 37 -4.64 -4.59 -4.43
N LEU A 38 -4.31 -3.38 -3.97
CA LEU A 38 -4.75 -2.88 -2.66
C LEU A 38 -6.25 -2.63 -2.60
N THR A 39 -6.91 -2.36 -3.73
CA THR A 39 -8.35 -2.06 -3.79
C THR A 39 -9.19 -3.22 -3.26
N THR A 40 -8.76 -4.46 -3.51
CA THR A 40 -9.45 -5.67 -3.01
C THR A 40 -9.51 -5.72 -1.48
N PHE A 41 -8.57 -5.07 -0.80
CA PHE A 41 -8.49 -5.06 0.66
C PHE A 41 -9.31 -3.94 1.32
N VAL A 42 -9.92 -3.04 0.54
CA VAL A 42 -10.80 -1.98 1.06
C VAL A 42 -11.99 -2.57 1.81
N ILE A 43 -12.46 -3.77 1.41
CA ILE A 43 -13.55 -4.49 2.07
C ILE A 43 -13.28 -4.79 3.55
N TYR A 44 -12.01 -4.79 3.97
CA TYR A 44 -11.61 -5.06 5.35
C TYR A 44 -11.57 -3.81 6.24
N ASN A 45 -12.01 -2.65 5.72
CA ASN A 45 -12.13 -1.40 6.47
C ASN A 45 -10.83 -0.90 7.13
N LEU A 46 -9.67 -1.36 6.65
CA LEU A 46 -8.33 -0.93 7.12
C LEU A 46 -7.91 0.43 6.51
N PHE A 47 -8.41 0.73 5.31
CA PHE A 47 -8.19 1.96 4.55
C PHE A 47 -9.27 2.07 3.45
N SER A 48 -9.41 3.24 2.84
CA SER A 48 -10.38 3.49 1.76
C SER A 48 -9.73 3.56 0.38
N ALA A 49 -10.52 3.30 -0.67
CA ALA A 49 -10.10 3.49 -2.05
C ALA A 49 -9.62 4.94 -2.31
N THR A 50 -10.27 5.93 -1.68
CA THR A 50 -9.85 7.34 -1.77
C THR A 50 -8.45 7.55 -1.19
N GLN A 51 -8.13 6.98 -0.02
CA GLN A 51 -6.80 7.08 0.57
C GLN A 51 -5.72 6.48 -0.35
N ILE A 52 -6.00 5.32 -0.95
CA ILE A 52 -5.11 4.69 -1.94
C ILE A 52 -4.92 5.62 -3.15
N SER A 53 -6.00 6.17 -3.70
CA SER A 53 -5.92 7.02 -4.91
C SER A 53 -5.12 8.30 -4.72
N LEU A 54 -5.14 8.88 -3.52
CA LEU A 54 -4.43 10.11 -3.18
C LEU A 54 -2.98 9.86 -2.74
N THR A 55 -2.62 8.61 -2.45
CA THR A 55 -1.27 8.23 -2.02
C THR A 55 -0.31 8.26 -3.21
N ASN A 56 0.85 8.89 -3.04
CA ASN A 56 1.92 8.90 -4.03
C ASN A 56 2.69 7.56 -4.00
N PHE A 57 2.24 6.60 -4.81
CA PHE A 57 2.92 5.32 -4.97
C PHE A 57 4.02 5.38 -6.03
N GLN A 58 5.18 4.82 -5.70
CA GLN A 58 6.27 4.62 -6.64
C GLN A 58 6.50 3.12 -6.86
N ASN A 59 6.29 2.65 -8.10
CA ASN A 59 6.55 1.26 -8.46
C ASN A 59 8.06 1.00 -8.52
N LEU A 60 8.56 0.18 -7.60
CA LEU A 60 9.98 -0.18 -7.56
C LEU A 60 10.37 -1.13 -8.69
N LEU A 61 9.44 -1.94 -9.20
CA LEU A 61 9.73 -2.87 -10.29
C LEU A 61 10.09 -2.12 -11.57
N ASP A 62 9.38 -1.04 -11.87
CA ASP A 62 9.64 -0.23 -13.07
C ASP A 62 10.99 0.48 -12.94
N LYS A 63 11.25 1.09 -11.78
CA LYS A 63 12.55 1.71 -11.49
C LYS A 63 13.71 0.71 -11.60
N PHE A 64 13.51 -0.51 -11.12
CA PHE A 64 14.52 -1.56 -11.23
C PHE A 64 14.78 -1.93 -12.70
N LYS A 65 13.73 -2.11 -13.51
CA LYS A 65 13.86 -2.41 -14.94
C LYS A 65 14.61 -1.30 -15.69
N GLU A 66 14.27 -0.05 -15.41
CA GLU A 66 14.97 1.11 -15.99
C GLU A 66 16.47 1.11 -15.66
N GLN A 67 16.82 0.91 -14.39
CA GLN A 67 18.22 0.84 -13.96
C GLN A 67 18.95 -0.34 -14.58
N TRP A 68 18.31 -1.52 -14.63
CA TRP A 68 18.90 -2.71 -15.24
C TRP A 68 19.22 -2.47 -16.71
N GLN A 69 18.28 -1.90 -17.47
CA GLN A 69 18.46 -1.59 -18.88
C GLN A 69 19.62 -0.62 -19.10
N GLN A 70 19.74 0.43 -18.29
CA GLN A 70 20.85 1.40 -18.39
C GLN A 70 22.24 0.77 -18.18
N GLN A 71 22.33 -0.28 -17.36
CA GLN A 71 23.61 -0.96 -17.06
C GLN A 71 23.97 -2.06 -18.07
N HIS A 72 23.00 -2.53 -18.86
CA HIS A 72 23.16 -3.65 -19.78
C HIS A 72 22.81 -3.29 -21.24
N SER A 73 22.71 -1.99 -21.56
CA SER A 73 22.66 -1.44 -22.92
C SER A 73 24.01 -0.87 -23.30
#